data_AF-A0A532U888-F1
#
_entry.id   AF-A0A532U888-F1
#
_cell.length_a   1.000
_cell.length_b   1.000
_cell.length_c   1.000
_cell.angle_alpha   90.00
_cell.angle_beta   90.00
_cell.angle_gamma   90.00
#
_symmetry.space_group_name_H-M   'P 1'
#
loop_
_entity.id
_entity.type
_entity.pdbx_description
1 polymer ?
#
loop_
_entity_poly.entity_id
_entity_poly.type
_entity_poly.pdbx_seq_one_letter_code
_entity_poly.pdbx_strand_id
1 'polypeptide(L)'
;MTIGAVLLQTVDLVFTFLYLAIMARIILSWFRLDPYHPVSLFLYRVTEPILGFFRGIIPPIGMIDISPIVAIVVLGIVQQVLFLAMQGL
;
A
#
# COMPACT_ATOMS: atom_id res chain seq x y z
N MET A 1 -27.73 6.68 -5.32
CA MET A 1 -26.49 6.44 -4.56
C MET A 1 -26.43 7.46 -3.43
N THR A 2 -26.34 7.02 -2.18
CA THR A 2 -26.21 7.94 -1.03
C THR A 2 -24.77 8.46 -0.94
N ILE A 3 -24.58 9.68 -0.42
CA ILE A 3 -23.24 10.29 -0.28
C ILE A 3 -22.33 9.39 0.58
N GLY A 4 -22.86 8.80 1.66
CA GLY A 4 -22.11 7.87 2.50
C GLY A 4 -21.60 6.64 1.74
N ALA A 5 -22.42 6.06 0.85
CA ALA A 5 -22.00 4.92 0.04
C ALA A 5 -20.86 5.29 -0.94
N VAL A 6 -20.89 6.49 -1.51
CA VAL A 6 -19.82 6.98 -2.40
C VAL A 6 -18.51 7.16 -1.63
N LEU A 7 -18.55 7.67 -0.40
CA LEU A 7 -17.36 7.82 0.45
C LEU A 7 -16.75 6.47 0.80
N LEU A 8 -17.56 5.50 1.24
CA LEU A 8 -17.09 4.15 1.56
C LEU A 8 -16.43 3.48 0.34
N GLN A 9 -17.05 3.57 -0.84
CA GLN A 9 -16.49 3.01 -2.08
C GLN A 9 -15.18 3.68 -2.49
N THR A 10 -15.09 5.00 -2.33
CA THR A 10 -13.87 5.76 -2.66
C THR A 10 -12.72 5.35 -1.75
N VAL A 11 -12.98 5.21 -0.44
CA VAL A 11 -11.98 4.73 0.51
C VAL A 11 -11.53 3.33 0.14
N ASP A 12 -12.47 2.41 -0.07
CA ASP A 12 -12.16 1.02 -0.43
C ASP A 12 -11.31 0.92 -1.71
N LEU A 13 -11.65 1.73 -2.72
CA LEU A 13 -10.90 1.79 -3.98
C LEU A 13 -9.45 2.26 -3.76
N VAL A 14 -9.25 3.29 -2.93
CA VAL A 14 -7.91 3.81 -2.62
C VAL A 14 -7.07 2.75 -1.91
N PHE A 15 -7.62 2.08 -0.89
CA PHE A 15 -6.89 1.02 -0.19
C PHE A 15 -6.57 -0.16 -1.10
N THR A 16 -7.54 -0.59 -1.91
CA THR A 16 -7.34 -1.66 -2.91
C THR A 16 -6.24 -1.31 -3.90
N PHE A 17 -6.23 -0.06 -4.40
CA PHE A 17 -5.16 0.41 -5.28
C PHE A 17 -3.78 0.36 -4.60
N LEU A 18 -3.67 0.81 -3.35
CA LEU A 18 -2.41 0.77 -2.60
C LEU A 18 -1.93 -0.68 -2.38
N TYR A 19 -2.85 -1.59 -2.06
CA TYR A 19 -2.54 -3.02 -1.95
C TYR A 19 -1.97 -3.59 -3.23
N LEU A 20 -2.64 -3.34 -4.36
CA LEU A 20 -2.20 -3.80 -5.66
C LEU A 20 -0.86 -3.19 -6.05
N ALA A 21 -0.63 -1.90 -5.76
CA ALA A 21 0.63 -1.23 -6.05
C ALA A 21 1.80 -1.82 -5.23
N ILE A 22 1.60 -2.08 -3.94
CA ILE A 22 2.61 -2.73 -3.09
C ILE A 22 2.87 -4.15 -3.57
N MET A 23 1.82 -4.91 -3.88
CA MET A 23 1.95 -6.28 -4.39
C MET A 23 2.70 -6.29 -5.74
N ALA A 24 2.37 -5.38 -6.65
CA ALA A 24 3.07 -5.23 -7.92
C ALA A 24 4.56 -4.92 -7.70
N ARG A 25 4.92 -4.07 -6.72
CA ARG A 25 6.32 -3.80 -6.37
C ARG A 25 7.04 -5.05 -5.88
N ILE A 26 6.40 -5.88 -5.05
CA ILE A 26 6.97 -7.17 -4.61
C ILE A 26 7.19 -8.09 -5.82
N ILE A 27 6.17 -8.25 -6.67
CA ILE A 27 6.24 -9.12 -7.85
C ILE A 27 7.35 -8.64 -8.80
N LEU A 28 7.39 -7.36 -9.14
CA LEU A 28 8.41 -6.80 -10.05
C LEU A 28 9.83 -6.93 -9.51
N SER A 29 10.00 -6.96 -8.18
CA SER A 29 11.32 -7.19 -7.57
C SER A 29 11.90 -8.57 -7.90
N TRP A 30 11.04 -9.59 -8.13
CA TRP A 30 11.47 -10.93 -8.53
C TRP A 30 11.88 -11.00 -10.00
N PHE A 31 11.24 -10.20 -10.85
CA PHE A 31 11.55 -10.14 -12.28
C PHE A 31 12.76 -9.25 -12.61
N ARG A 32 13.34 -8.57 -11.61
CA ARG A 32 14.52 -7.67 -11.77
C ARG A 32 14.31 -6.66 -12.90
N LEU A 33 13.11 -6.08 -12.99
CA LEU A 33 12.81 -5.02 -13.96
C LEU A 33 13.76 -3.83 -13.72
N ASP A 34 14.13 -3.12 -14.78
CA ASP A 34 14.93 -1.90 -14.67
C ASP A 34 14.25 -0.91 -13.68
N PRO A 35 14.95 -0.46 -12.62
CA PRO A 35 14.44 0.54 -11.69
C PRO A 35 13.98 1.85 -12.35
N TYR A 36 14.57 2.20 -13.50
CA TYR A 36 14.23 3.41 -14.27
C TYR A 36 13.08 3.20 -15.26
N HIS A 37 12.56 1.97 -15.38
CA HIS A 37 11.38 1.71 -16.19
C HIS A 37 10.18 2.52 -15.67
N PRO A 38 9.34 3.12 -16.53
CA PRO A 38 8.24 4.00 -16.11
C PRO A 38 7.30 3.36 -15.08
N VAL A 39 7.01 2.07 -15.22
CA VAL A 39 6.16 1.31 -14.28
C VAL A 39 6.84 1.15 -12.92
N SER A 40 8.14 0.83 -12.88
CA SER A 40 8.91 0.72 -11.64
C SER A 40 8.92 2.06 -10.90
N LEU A 41 9.17 3.15 -11.63
CA LEU A 41 9.24 4.49 -11.07
C LEU A 41 7.88 4.96 -10.53
N PHE A 42 6.80 4.66 -11.26
CA PHE A 42 5.45 4.94 -10.81
C PHE A 42 5.12 4.20 -9.52
N LEU A 43 5.33 2.88 -9.49
CA LEU A 43 5.06 2.07 -8.30
C LEU A 43 5.93 2.50 -7.12
N TYR A 44 7.20 2.81 -7.36
CA TYR A 44 8.09 3.37 -6.33
C TYR A 44 7.50 4.66 -5.78
N ARG A 45 7.17 5.66 -6.61
CA ARG A 45 6.64 6.96 -6.15
C ARG A 45 5.34 6.83 -5.36
N VAL A 46 4.44 5.93 -5.77
CA VAL A 46 3.15 5.71 -5.09
C VAL A 46 3.34 4.98 -3.75
N THR A 47 4.22 3.98 -3.71
CA THR A 47 4.37 3.11 -2.52
C THR A 47 5.43 3.59 -1.54
N GLU A 48 6.40 4.40 -1.97
CA GLU A 48 7.54 4.81 -1.15
C GLU A 48 7.17 5.63 0.08
N PRO A 49 6.18 6.55 0.07
CA PRO A 49 5.77 7.23 1.30
C PRO A 49 5.34 6.26 2.40
N ILE A 50 4.71 5.14 2.03
CA ILE A 50 4.26 4.10 2.96
C ILE A 50 5.43 3.17 3.32
N LEU A 51 6.12 2.62 2.33
CA LEU A 51 7.18 1.63 2.55
C LEU A 51 8.43 2.25 3.18
N GLY A 52 8.79 3.47 2.79
CA GLY A 52 9.89 4.25 3.35
C GLY A 52 9.67 4.58 4.83
N PHE A 53 8.43 4.91 5.22
CA PHE A 53 8.06 5.08 6.63
C PHE A 53 8.35 3.81 7.45
N PHE A 54 7.90 2.65 6.97
CA PHE A 54 8.17 1.38 7.67
C PHE A 54 9.63 0.97 7.62
N ARG A 55 10.38 1.26 6.55
CA ARG A 55 11.83 1.03 6.47
C ARG A 55 12.63 1.86 7.47
N GLY A 56 12.13 3.05 7.85
CA GLY A 56 12.74 3.87 8.91
C GLY A 56 12.54 3.29 10.31
N ILE A 57 11.51 2.45 10.51
CA ILE A 57 11.15 1.87 11.81
C ILE A 57 11.70 0.45 11.94
N ILE A 58 11.62 -0.33 10.85
CA ILE A 58 11.96 -1.74 10.82
C ILE A 58 13.24 -1.90 10.01
N PRO A 59 14.37 -2.28 10.65
CA PRO A 59 15.59 -2.55 9.92
C PRO A 59 15.37 -3.75 8.96
N PRO A 60 15.97 -3.72 7.76
CA PRO A 60 15.88 -4.82 6.82
C PRO A 60 16.50 -6.10 7.42
N ILE A 61 15.89 -7.26 7.15
CA ILE A 61 16.43 -8.54 7.58
C ILE A 61 17.37 -9.04 6.47
N GLY A 62 18.66 -8.74 6.63
CA GLY A 62 19.66 -8.98 5.60
C GLY A 62 19.40 -8.11 4.36
N MET A 63 19.22 -8.75 3.20
CA MET A 63 18.92 -8.07 1.92
C MET A 63 17.42 -8.03 1.60
N ILE A 64 16.57 -8.52 2.50
CA ILE A 64 15.12 -8.63 2.27
C ILE A 64 14.43 -7.42 2.91
N ASP A 65 13.69 -6.67 2.08
CA ASP A 65 12.81 -5.61 2.55
C ASP A 65 11.50 -6.23 3.07
N ILE A 66 11.33 -6.22 4.40
CA ILE A 66 10.13 -6.71 5.10
C ILE A 66 9.05 -5.62 5.19
N SER A 67 9.38 -4.37 4.85
CA SER A 67 8.42 -3.24 4.91
C SER A 67 7.14 -3.47 4.09
N PRO A 68 7.13 -4.15 2.92
CA PRO A 68 5.90 -4.40 2.18
C PRO A 68 4.91 -5.27 2.94
N ILE A 69 5.40 -6.27 3.69
CA ILE A 69 4.55 -7.18 4.46
C ILE A 69 3.89 -6.40 5.60
N VAL A 70 4.67 -5.62 6.34
CA VAL A 70 4.15 -4.81 7.44
C VAL A 70 3.19 -3.74 6.93
N ALA A 71 3.50 -3.09 5.81
CA ALA A 71 2.63 -2.12 5.19
C ALA A 71 1.26 -2.70 4.82
N ILE A 72 1.23 -3.91 4.25
CA ILE A 72 -0.02 -4.61 3.90
C ILE A 72 -0.87 -4.87 5.14
N VAL A 73 -0.26 -5.33 6.24
CA VAL A 73 -0.97 -5.59 7.51
C VAL A 73 -1.52 -4.29 8.08
N VAL A 74 -0.70 -3.25 8.18
CA VAL A 74 -1.10 -1.96 8.76
C VAL A 74 -2.19 -1.29 7.91
N LEU A 75 -2.05 -1.30 6.58
CA LEU A 75 -3.08 -0.77 5.68
C LEU A 75 -4.45 -1.43 5.92
N GLY A 76 -4.47 -2.72 6.27
CA GLY A 76 -5.72 -3.47 6.44
C GLY A 76 -6.41 -3.11 7.74
N ILE A 77 -5.62 -2.97 8.80
CA ILE A 77 -6.10 -2.46 10.08
C ILE A 77 -6.65 -1.04 9.88
N VAL A 78 -5.92 -0.16 9.20
CA VAL A 78 -6.36 1.22 8.95
C VAL A 78 -7.64 1.24 8.12
N GLN A 79 -7.75 0.43 7.06
CA GLN A 79 -8.96 0.34 6.24
C GLN A 79 -10.17 -0.10 7.06
N GLN A 80 -10.02 -1.16 7.87
CA GLN A 80 -11.09 -1.66 8.73
C GLN A 80 -11.54 -0.63 9.75
N VAL A 81 -10.59 0.02 10.43
CA VAL A 81 -10.88 1.07 11.42
C VAL A 81 -11.64 2.23 10.76
N LEU A 82 -11.18 2.69 9.59
CA LEU A 82 -11.85 3.77 8.85
C LEU A 82 -13.25 3.35 8.41
N PHE A 83 -13.42 2.12 7.93
CA PHE A 83 -14.71 1.60 7.51
C PHE A 83 -15.71 1.54 8.67
N LEU A 84 -15.29 1.02 9.82
CA LEU A 84 -16.10 1.00 11.04
C LEU A 84 -16.45 2.42 11.51
N ALA A 85 -15.48 3.34 11.49
CA ALA A 85 -15.71 4.75 11.85
C ALA A 85 -16.74 5.42 10.92
N MET A 86 -16.67 5.16 9.62
CA MET A 86 -17.61 5.72 8.63
C MET A 86 -19.01 5.10 8.67
N GLN A 87 -19.17 3.88 9.20
CA GLN A 87 -20.47 3.24 9.39
C GLN A 87 -21.16 3.63 10.70
N GLY A 88 -20.37 4.00 11.72
CA GLY A 88 -20.86 4.45 13.02
C GLY A 88 -21.11 5.96 13.12
N LEU A 89 -20.77 6.73 12.08
CA LEU A 89 -21.11 8.15 11.89
C LEU A 89 -22.45 8.30 11.15
#